data_AF-A0A1H4YYB4-F1
#
_entry.id   AF-A0A1H4YYB4-F1
#
_cell.length_a   1.000
_cell.length_b   1.000
_cell.length_c   1.000
_cell.angle_alpha   90.00
_cell.angle_beta   90.00
_cell.angle_gamma   90.00
#
_symmetry.space_group_name_H-M   'P 1'
#
loop_
_entity.id
_entity.type
_entity.pdbx_description
1 polymer ?
#
loop_
_entity_poly.entity_id
_entity_poly.type
_entity_poly.pdbx_seq_one_letter_code
_entity_poly.pdbx_strand_id
1 'polypeptide(L)'
;MAIYFIRHGESLANERNLFAGRQNTPLTDLGVRQAHQAGRRVAAIGVRFDEVHVSPLDRAKDTARIIVERIGTPRVTTVESAELVERDFGVFTAQNKSLVKKSVGFRAYTEYFHSCTGCPPGGESWPEMYERVRDYYEAVLLPRSRAGRSVLVVAHKYVVEMFALVVAGIRPTEYRDLKIPNARPLAEADLRWIARATARSAAVHDFGEIVEIRLPVLVAGAAALGVLAQLAVRVPVPPQAFSAVLVSLLAISTFFGMLRLHSGAVRGLGRGLRVALPLTAARVAAGLALVSLSPGTPGLLLGLFLLLPPALITPTLSLLWDGDYFTSVRQTVAASLVLPVALLLALWLPHRLAGLDSALTGYLGVLAGAMALPALAAQVLRRRNPIRAGSLSTNWNWVGGFALVPLAGFVTFALTPAGADHAGAHPGLVACVAVVAAVLLGLRIASVAFVRWRKLPARVARDVFITQSTPNVFLWFAVVGGVGSAVADAATLLAPITACGFFAAMFVDEAVIVRRFTRRLRAAMADVGPAAPVAAAG
;
A
#
# COMPACT_ATOMS: atom_id res chain seq x y z
N MET A 1 21.44 29.44 22.15
CA MET A 1 21.91 28.72 20.94
C MET A 1 20.73 27.94 20.36
N ALA A 2 20.90 27.16 19.29
CA ALA A 2 19.78 26.51 18.60
C ALA A 2 19.56 25.07 19.07
N ILE A 3 18.28 24.69 19.25
CA ILE A 3 17.87 23.29 19.44
C ILE A 3 17.42 22.75 18.08
N TYR A 4 17.92 21.56 17.72
CA TYR A 4 17.53 20.85 16.51
C TYR A 4 16.82 19.55 16.86
N PHE A 5 15.79 19.21 16.08
CA PHE A 5 14.97 18.03 16.27
C PHE A 5 15.02 17.16 15.01
N ILE A 6 15.12 15.85 15.22
CA ILE A 6 15.14 14.84 14.16
C ILE A 6 14.21 13.70 14.56
N ARG A 7 13.23 13.41 13.71
CA ARG A 7 12.52 12.12 13.74
C ARG A 7 13.43 11.03 13.18
N HIS A 8 13.45 9.84 13.79
CA HIS A 8 14.20 8.69 13.31
C HIS A 8 13.96 8.35 11.81
N GLY A 9 14.92 7.67 11.18
CA GLY A 9 14.78 7.13 9.81
C GLY A 9 13.66 6.08 9.70
N GLU A 10 13.22 5.74 8.49
CA GLU A 10 12.19 4.70 8.26
C GLU A 10 12.55 3.39 9.00
N SER A 11 11.61 2.86 9.78
CA SER A 11 11.74 1.56 10.45
C SER A 11 10.94 0.45 9.76
N LEU A 12 11.22 -0.82 10.09
CA LEU A 12 10.45 -1.95 9.55
C LEU A 12 8.95 -1.84 9.84
N ALA A 13 8.56 -1.28 11.00
CA ALA A 13 7.16 -1.01 11.30
C ALA A 13 6.56 0.07 10.38
N ASN A 14 7.32 1.10 10.01
CA ASN A 14 6.86 2.10 9.04
C ASN A 14 6.62 1.46 7.67
N GLU A 15 7.59 0.68 7.19
CA GLU A 15 7.52 0.00 5.89
C GLU A 15 6.35 -1.00 5.82
N ARG A 16 6.08 -1.71 6.93
CA ARG A 16 4.97 -2.66 7.07
C ARG A 16 3.63 -2.02 7.45
N ASN A 17 3.57 -0.69 7.54
CA ASN A 17 2.36 0.06 7.92
C ASN A 17 1.78 -0.35 9.29
N LEU A 18 2.63 -0.61 10.27
CA LEU A 18 2.25 -0.99 11.64
C LEU A 18 2.42 0.17 12.63
N PHE A 19 1.59 0.22 13.66
CA PHE A 19 1.85 1.04 14.84
C PHE A 19 2.99 0.44 15.66
N ALA A 20 4.14 1.09 15.68
CA ALA A 20 5.29 0.62 16.47
C ALA A 20 5.11 0.92 17.97
N GLY A 21 4.67 2.14 18.29
CA GLY A 21 4.63 2.65 19.66
C GLY A 21 5.98 2.50 20.33
N ARG A 22 5.97 1.89 21.51
CA ARG A 22 7.17 1.63 22.32
C ARG A 22 7.93 0.35 21.92
N GLN A 23 7.45 -0.42 20.94
CA GLN A 23 8.18 -1.61 20.47
C GLN A 23 9.48 -1.23 19.77
N ASN A 24 10.55 -1.97 20.05
CA ASN A 24 11.79 -1.87 19.30
C ASN A 24 11.60 -2.44 17.90
N THR A 25 11.91 -1.62 16.91
CA THR A 25 11.87 -1.97 15.50
C THR A 25 13.09 -1.34 14.84
N PRO A 26 13.90 -2.12 14.11
CA PRO A 26 15.13 -1.61 13.52
C PRO A 26 14.83 -0.69 12.33
N LEU A 27 15.83 0.12 11.97
CA LEU A 27 15.80 0.89 10.74
C LEU A 27 15.78 -0.02 9.51
N THR A 28 15.12 0.43 8.44
CA THR A 28 15.25 -0.20 7.12
C THR A 28 16.54 0.27 6.46
N ASP A 29 16.94 -0.39 5.36
CA ASP A 29 18.00 0.10 4.47
C ASP A 29 17.76 1.56 4.02
N LEU A 30 16.49 1.96 3.85
CA LEU A 30 16.13 3.35 3.56
C LEU A 30 16.32 4.24 4.78
N GLY A 31 15.90 3.80 5.97
CA GLY A 31 16.10 4.50 7.23
C GLY A 31 17.57 4.79 7.54
N VAL A 32 18.46 3.84 7.29
CA VAL A 32 19.92 4.02 7.41
C VAL A 32 20.43 5.07 6.43
N ARG A 33 20.02 5.02 5.15
CA ARG A 33 20.39 6.06 4.16
C ARG A 33 19.85 7.44 4.52
N GLN A 34 18.64 7.49 5.07
CA GLN A 34 18.02 8.69 5.60
C GLN A 34 18.83 9.28 6.76
N ALA A 35 19.28 8.46 7.71
CA ALA A 35 20.14 8.89 8.81
C ALA A 35 21.50 9.43 8.31
N HIS A 36 22.14 8.78 7.33
CA HIS A 36 23.36 9.33 6.71
C HIS A 36 23.11 10.67 5.99
N GLN A 37 21.96 10.84 5.32
CA GLN A 37 21.62 12.13 4.72
C GLN A 37 21.38 13.20 5.79
N ALA A 38 20.72 12.84 6.90
CA ALA A 38 20.56 13.72 8.04
C ALA A 38 21.93 14.17 8.57
N GLY A 39 22.87 13.23 8.79
CA GLY A 39 24.23 13.55 9.23
C GLY A 39 24.95 14.51 8.29
N ARG A 40 24.81 14.34 6.96
CA ARG A 40 25.35 15.30 5.98
C ARG A 40 24.71 16.69 6.08
N ARG A 41 23.39 16.76 6.26
CA ARG A 41 22.68 18.04 6.44
C ARG A 41 23.08 18.72 7.74
N VAL A 42 23.17 17.97 8.83
CA VAL A 42 23.60 18.46 10.14
C VAL A 42 25.02 19.02 10.06
N ALA A 43 25.95 18.30 9.42
CA ALA A 43 27.30 18.81 9.18
C ALA A 43 27.31 20.10 8.34
N ALA A 44 26.45 20.19 7.32
CA ALA A 44 26.34 21.38 6.47
C ALA A 44 25.69 22.61 7.15
N ILE A 45 24.95 22.42 8.25
CA ILE A 45 24.43 23.54 9.05
C ILE A 45 25.57 24.32 9.73
N GLY A 46 26.73 23.69 9.93
CA GLY A 46 27.89 24.33 10.58
C GLY A 46 27.75 24.50 12.10
N VAL A 47 26.71 23.91 12.71
CA VAL A 47 26.52 23.90 14.17
C VAL A 47 27.28 22.72 14.78
N ARG A 48 28.15 23.02 15.74
CA ARG A 48 28.77 22.01 16.61
C ARG A 48 27.81 21.70 17.75
N PHE A 49 27.36 20.46 17.86
CA PHE A 49 26.50 20.01 18.94
C PHE A 49 27.31 19.64 20.18
N ASP A 50 26.84 20.10 21.34
CA ASP A 50 27.43 19.78 22.64
C ASP A 50 26.75 18.56 23.25
N GLU A 51 25.44 18.44 23.07
CA GLU A 51 24.60 17.37 23.61
C GLU A 51 23.67 16.77 22.55
N VAL A 52 23.52 15.45 22.59
CA VAL A 52 22.53 14.69 21.81
C VAL A 52 21.57 14.01 22.77
N HIS A 53 20.32 14.44 22.78
CA HIS A 53 19.25 13.81 23.54
C HIS A 53 18.51 12.82 22.65
N VAL A 54 18.38 11.57 23.08
CA VAL A 54 17.85 10.50 22.22
C VAL A 54 16.85 9.62 22.97
N SER A 55 15.82 9.18 22.26
CA SER A 55 14.94 8.13 22.77
C SER A 55 15.69 6.80 22.94
N PRO A 56 15.39 5.99 23.98
CA PRO A 56 16.05 4.70 24.18
C PRO A 56 15.69 3.64 23.13
N LEU A 57 14.73 3.90 22.23
CA LEU A 57 14.32 2.94 21.21
C LEU A 57 15.35 2.85 20.08
N ASP A 58 15.66 1.62 19.64
CA ASP A 58 16.78 1.31 18.74
C ASP A 58 16.81 2.17 17.47
N ARG A 59 15.65 2.38 16.83
CA ARG A 59 15.53 3.23 15.63
C ARG A 59 16.01 4.66 15.84
N ALA A 60 15.78 5.24 17.02
CA ALA A 60 16.24 6.60 17.35
C ALA A 60 17.73 6.58 17.69
N LYS A 61 18.17 5.59 18.49
CA LYS A 61 19.59 5.39 18.83
C LYS A 61 20.47 5.19 17.60
N ASP A 62 20.07 4.30 16.69
CA ASP A 62 20.78 4.06 15.43
C ASP A 62 20.82 5.31 14.56
N THR A 63 19.69 6.04 14.47
CA THR A 63 19.66 7.31 13.73
C THR A 63 20.64 8.31 14.33
N ALA A 64 20.63 8.49 15.66
CA ALA A 64 21.52 9.41 16.37
C ALA A 64 22.98 9.01 16.21
N ARG A 65 23.30 7.73 16.40
CA ARG A 65 24.65 7.18 16.23
C ARG A 65 25.20 7.46 14.84
N ILE A 66 24.44 7.15 13.79
CA ILE A 66 24.86 7.41 12.39
C ILE A 66 25.11 8.91 12.14
N ILE A 67 24.30 9.79 12.73
CA ILE A 67 24.46 11.24 12.61
C ILE A 67 25.73 11.69 13.34
N VAL A 68 25.93 11.25 14.58
CA VAL A 68 27.10 11.58 15.42
C VAL A 68 28.40 11.10 14.77
N GLU A 69 28.44 9.87 14.28
CA GLU A 69 29.56 9.32 13.51
C GLU A 69 29.89 10.20 12.30
N ARG A 70 28.87 10.77 11.63
CA ARG A 70 29.06 11.58 10.44
C ARG A 70 29.54 13.00 10.72
N ILE A 71 29.10 13.63 11.80
CA ILE A 71 29.56 14.98 12.19
C ILE A 71 30.97 14.96 12.78
N GLY A 72 31.46 13.79 13.23
CA GLY A 72 32.84 13.60 13.64
C GLY A 72 33.24 14.33 14.93
N THR A 73 32.28 14.67 15.79
CA THR A 73 32.55 15.41 17.05
C THR A 73 33.08 14.44 18.12
N PRO A 74 34.35 14.56 18.57
CA PRO A 74 34.96 13.57 19.48
C PRO A 74 34.43 13.61 20.93
N ARG A 75 33.52 14.55 21.27
CA ARG A 75 33.07 14.84 22.64
C ARG A 75 31.60 15.25 22.73
N VAL A 76 30.72 14.66 21.92
CA VAL A 76 29.28 14.84 22.07
C VAL A 76 28.79 13.99 23.25
N THR A 77 28.17 14.64 24.25
CA THR A 77 27.49 13.90 25.32
C THR A 77 26.16 13.38 24.79
N THR A 78 25.94 12.07 24.85
CA THR A 78 24.64 11.48 24.48
C THR A 78 23.84 11.18 25.74
N VAL A 79 22.62 11.72 25.81
CA VAL A 79 21.69 11.56 26.93
C VAL A 79 20.48 10.78 26.43
N GLU A 80 20.33 9.53 26.89
CA GLU A 80 19.11 8.77 26.65
C GLU A 80 18.01 9.22 27.61
N SER A 81 16.76 9.35 27.12
CA SER A 81 15.65 9.77 27.98
C SER A 81 14.34 9.05 27.65
N ALA A 82 13.70 8.52 28.69
CA ALA A 82 12.35 7.95 28.61
C ALA A 82 11.32 8.99 28.13
N GLU A 83 11.52 10.27 28.42
CA GLU A 83 10.68 11.38 27.95
C GLU A 83 10.74 11.62 26.45
N LEU A 84 11.61 10.91 25.73
CA LEU A 84 11.68 10.95 24.27
C LEU A 84 11.11 9.70 23.62
N VAL A 85 10.56 8.75 24.38
CA VAL A 85 9.91 7.54 23.82
C VAL A 85 8.68 7.90 22.97
N GLU A 86 8.39 7.11 21.95
CA GLU A 86 7.16 7.30 21.14
C GLU A 86 5.92 7.06 21.99
N ARG A 87 4.81 7.66 21.58
CA ARG A 87 3.49 7.44 22.17
C ARG A 87 3.18 5.95 22.33
N ASP A 88 2.67 5.56 23.49
CA ASP A 88 2.08 4.23 23.64
C ASP A 88 0.74 4.13 22.92
N PHE A 89 0.63 3.18 21.97
CA PHE A 89 -0.60 2.96 21.21
C PHE A 89 -1.48 1.86 21.81
N GLY A 90 -1.10 1.28 22.95
CA GLY A 90 -1.89 0.27 23.67
C GLY A 90 -2.26 -0.90 22.77
N VAL A 91 -3.55 -1.22 22.71
CA VAL A 91 -4.11 -2.31 21.89
C VAL A 91 -3.83 -2.17 20.38
N PHE A 92 -3.52 -0.97 19.90
CA PHE A 92 -3.18 -0.75 18.50
C PHE A 92 -1.71 -1.05 18.18
N THR A 93 -0.86 -1.25 19.17
CA THR A 93 0.55 -1.62 18.97
C THR A 93 0.66 -2.91 18.14
N ALA A 94 1.61 -2.93 17.19
CA ALA A 94 1.81 -3.95 16.17
C ALA A 94 0.63 -4.16 15.18
N GLN A 95 -0.46 -3.39 15.28
CA GLN A 95 -1.58 -3.48 14.35
C GLN A 95 -1.33 -2.68 13.07
N ASN A 96 -1.92 -3.12 11.96
CA ASN A 96 -1.86 -2.42 10.68
C ASN A 96 -2.70 -1.14 10.72
N LYS A 97 -2.07 0.00 10.40
CA LYS A 97 -2.70 1.33 10.48
C LYS A 97 -3.93 1.47 9.58
N SER A 98 -3.87 0.96 8.36
CA SER A 98 -4.99 1.02 7.41
C SER A 98 -6.16 0.15 7.87
N LEU A 99 -5.90 -1.02 8.47
CA LEU A 99 -6.96 -1.85 9.05
C LEU A 99 -7.59 -1.20 10.28
N VAL A 100 -6.78 -0.68 11.20
CA VAL A 100 -7.31 0.07 12.36
C VAL A 100 -8.20 1.21 11.88
N LYS A 101 -7.73 2.03 10.93
CA LYS A 101 -8.50 3.14 10.35
C LYS A 101 -9.82 2.70 9.72
N LYS A 102 -9.83 1.60 8.96
CA LYS A 102 -11.04 1.03 8.36
C LYS A 102 -12.00 0.44 9.40
N SER A 103 -11.46 -0.13 10.47
CA SER A 103 -12.24 -0.81 11.51
C SER A 103 -12.89 0.13 12.52
N VAL A 104 -12.19 1.18 12.94
CA VAL A 104 -12.76 2.19 13.86
C VAL A 104 -13.44 3.35 13.12
N GLY A 105 -13.14 3.52 11.83
CA GLY A 105 -13.63 4.61 11.00
C GLY A 105 -12.81 5.89 11.16
N PHE A 106 -12.86 6.77 10.15
CA PHE A 106 -12.04 7.98 10.09
C PHE A 106 -12.18 8.88 11.33
N ARG A 107 -13.41 9.13 11.79
CA ARG A 107 -13.66 9.99 12.96
C ARG A 107 -13.01 9.44 14.24
N ALA A 108 -13.21 8.16 14.55
CA ALA A 108 -12.62 7.56 15.74
C ALA A 108 -11.10 7.40 15.61
N TYR A 109 -10.59 7.14 14.40
CA TYR A 109 -9.15 7.12 14.16
C TYR A 109 -8.52 8.48 14.44
N THR A 110 -9.14 9.55 13.94
CA THR A 110 -8.72 10.93 14.24
C THR A 110 -8.83 11.22 15.73
N GLU A 111 -9.90 10.77 16.40
CA GLU A 111 -10.02 10.94 17.85
C GLU A 111 -8.88 10.25 18.61
N TYR A 112 -8.61 8.97 18.35
CA TYR A 112 -7.56 8.24 19.07
C TYR A 112 -6.16 8.82 18.86
N PHE A 113 -5.82 9.18 17.63
CA PHE A 113 -4.42 9.47 17.26
C PHE A 113 -4.14 10.94 16.99
N HIS A 114 -5.17 11.73 16.69
CA HIS A 114 -5.04 13.10 16.22
C HIS A 114 -5.90 14.13 16.96
N SER A 115 -6.50 13.76 18.10
CA SER A 115 -7.23 14.67 18.98
C SER A 115 -6.43 14.96 20.25
N CYS A 116 -6.59 16.17 20.78
CA CYS A 116 -6.03 16.61 22.06
C CYS A 116 -6.59 15.86 23.28
N THR A 117 -7.75 15.21 23.11
CA THR A 117 -8.37 14.33 24.12
C THR A 117 -8.15 12.85 23.83
N GLY A 118 -7.46 12.53 22.72
CA GLY A 118 -7.32 11.18 22.23
C GLY A 118 -6.57 10.29 23.20
N CYS A 119 -7.10 9.10 23.48
CA CYS A 119 -6.44 8.07 24.28
C CYS A 119 -6.64 6.68 23.64
N PRO A 120 -5.59 6.09 23.02
CA PRO A 120 -5.59 4.70 22.63
C PRO A 120 -5.93 3.81 23.82
N PRO A 121 -6.86 2.84 23.71
CA PRO A 121 -7.16 1.94 24.82
C PRO A 121 -5.91 1.19 25.27
N GLY A 122 -5.60 1.26 26.57
CA GLY A 122 -4.37 0.69 27.13
C GLY A 122 -3.08 1.39 26.73
N GLY A 123 -3.17 2.59 26.15
CA GLY A 123 -2.02 3.38 25.72
C GLY A 123 -1.92 4.71 26.44
N GLU A 124 -1.15 5.61 25.85
CA GLU A 124 -0.82 6.92 26.41
C GLU A 124 -1.75 7.97 25.82
N SER A 125 -2.42 8.73 26.69
CA SER A 125 -3.27 9.83 26.27
C SER A 125 -2.45 10.97 25.66
N TRP A 126 -3.12 11.79 24.85
CA TRP A 126 -2.47 12.95 24.24
C TRP A 126 -2.00 13.97 25.30
N PRO A 127 -2.78 14.30 26.36
CA PRO A 127 -2.33 15.19 27.43
C PRO A 127 -1.09 14.67 28.16
N GLU A 128 -1.06 13.40 28.58
CA GLU A 128 0.12 12.80 29.25
C GLU A 128 1.37 12.93 28.38
N MET A 129 1.24 12.65 27.09
CA MET A 129 2.34 12.78 26.15
C MET A 129 2.80 14.23 25.99
N TYR A 130 1.86 15.17 25.87
CA TYR A 130 2.18 16.58 25.72
C TYR A 130 2.87 17.13 26.96
N GLU A 131 2.35 16.85 28.15
CA GLU A 131 2.89 17.30 29.43
C GLU A 131 4.32 16.81 29.61
N ARG A 132 4.59 15.51 29.44
CA ARG A 132 5.95 14.99 29.63
C ARG A 132 6.95 15.56 28.62
N VAL A 133 6.52 15.81 27.37
CA VAL A 133 7.39 16.38 26.35
C VAL A 133 7.61 17.88 26.57
N ARG A 134 6.58 18.62 27.00
CA ARG A 134 6.69 20.02 27.41
C ARG A 134 7.64 20.16 28.59
N ASP A 135 7.46 19.36 29.63
CA ASP A 135 8.28 19.42 30.84
C ASP A 135 9.74 19.10 30.51
N TYR A 136 9.99 18.12 29.63
CA TYR A 136 11.33 17.86 29.13
C TYR A 136 11.91 19.04 28.33
N TYR A 137 11.11 19.69 27.49
CA TYR A 137 11.56 20.88 26.78
C TYR A 137 11.93 22.02 27.73
N GLU A 138 11.05 22.36 28.67
CA GLU A 138 11.17 23.53 29.54
C GLU A 138 12.20 23.34 30.66
N ALA A 139 12.27 22.15 31.26
CA ALA A 139 13.15 21.85 32.38
C ALA A 139 14.53 21.33 31.95
N VAL A 140 14.64 20.70 30.77
CA VAL A 140 15.88 20.04 30.32
C VAL A 140 16.51 20.75 29.12
N LEU A 141 15.79 20.87 28.02
CA LEU A 141 16.37 21.34 26.74
C LEU A 141 16.57 22.86 26.72
N LEU A 142 15.57 23.62 27.15
CA LEU A 142 15.57 25.08 27.10
C LEU A 142 16.65 25.70 28.02
N PRO A 143 16.86 25.25 29.27
CA PRO A 143 17.92 25.78 30.12
C PRO A 143 19.31 25.52 29.53
N ARG A 144 19.55 24.36 28.92
CA ARG A 144 20.81 24.04 28.22
C ARG A 144 21.06 24.99 27.05
N SER A 145 20.04 25.21 26.21
CA SER A 145 20.11 26.13 25.08
C SER A 145 20.37 27.58 25.52
N ARG A 146 19.72 28.02 26.62
CA ARG A 146 19.93 29.34 27.25
C ARG A 146 21.33 29.48 27.84
N ALA A 147 21.93 28.40 28.33
CA ALA A 147 23.32 28.34 28.76
C ALA A 147 24.33 28.30 27.60
N GLY A 148 23.88 28.52 26.36
CA GLY A 148 24.74 28.58 25.18
C GLY A 148 25.10 27.22 24.57
N ARG A 149 24.52 26.11 25.04
CA ARG A 149 24.76 24.79 24.45
C ARG A 149 23.93 24.57 23.18
N SER A 150 24.52 23.95 22.18
CA SER A 150 23.82 23.50 20.97
C SER A 150 23.35 22.06 21.16
N VAL A 151 22.04 21.84 21.03
CA VAL A 151 21.40 20.57 21.40
C VAL A 151 20.75 19.91 20.19
N LEU A 152 21.01 18.62 20.00
CA LEU A 152 20.34 17.77 19.01
C LEU A 152 19.40 16.79 19.71
N VAL A 153 18.14 16.73 19.29
CA VAL A 153 17.14 15.80 19.81
C VAL A 153 16.77 14.80 18.72
N VAL A 154 16.94 13.50 18.98
CA VAL A 154 16.56 12.42 18.06
C VAL A 154 15.46 11.57 18.69
N ALA A 155 14.25 11.67 18.14
CA ALA A 155 13.05 11.07 18.72
C ALA A 155 12.11 10.53 17.64
N HIS A 156 10.80 10.54 17.91
CA HIS A 156 9.76 9.94 17.07
C HIS A 156 8.78 10.98 16.56
N LYS A 157 7.81 10.53 15.75
CA LYS A 157 6.91 11.44 15.04
C LYS A 157 6.13 12.30 16.04
N TYR A 158 5.34 11.68 16.91
CA TYR A 158 4.44 12.43 17.80
C TYR A 158 5.22 13.24 18.84
N VAL A 159 6.39 12.76 19.27
CA VAL A 159 7.27 13.50 20.20
C VAL A 159 7.75 14.81 19.57
N VAL A 160 8.20 14.77 18.31
CA VAL A 160 8.62 15.99 17.59
C VAL A 160 7.43 16.91 17.30
N GLU A 161 6.24 16.36 17.12
CA GLU A 161 5.02 17.18 17.00
C GLU A 161 4.69 17.91 18.30
N MET A 162 4.81 17.26 19.47
CA MET A 162 4.63 17.92 20.76
C MET A 162 5.65 19.04 20.97
N PHE A 163 6.93 18.82 20.64
CA PHE A 163 7.92 19.90 20.65
C PHE A 163 7.52 21.05 19.73
N ALA A 164 6.95 20.76 18.55
CA ALA A 164 6.52 21.81 17.64
C ALA A 164 5.40 22.68 18.22
N LEU A 165 4.46 22.08 18.96
CA LEU A 165 3.40 22.83 19.65
C LEU A 165 3.96 23.72 20.76
N VAL A 166 4.82 23.15 21.62
CA VAL A 166 5.47 23.87 22.73
C VAL A 166 6.27 25.06 22.20
N VAL A 167 7.13 24.82 21.21
CA VAL A 167 7.99 25.84 20.60
C VAL A 167 7.19 26.93 19.86
N ALA A 168 6.02 26.59 19.32
CA ALA A 168 5.15 27.51 18.60
C ALA A 168 4.16 28.28 19.48
N GLY A 169 4.01 27.87 20.75
CA GLY A 169 3.00 28.39 21.67
C GLY A 169 1.57 28.05 21.24
N ILE A 170 1.39 26.93 20.55
CA ILE A 170 0.07 26.48 20.07
C ILE A 170 -0.60 25.66 21.18
N ARG A 171 -1.86 25.96 21.47
CA ARG A 171 -2.64 25.20 22.44
C ARG A 171 -2.83 23.76 21.97
N PRO A 172 -2.78 22.75 22.86
CA PRO A 172 -3.14 21.38 22.58
C PRO A 172 -4.41 21.20 21.73
N THR A 173 -5.45 21.97 22.02
CA THR A 173 -6.75 21.94 21.34
C THR A 173 -6.69 22.33 19.86
N GLU A 174 -5.63 23.00 19.43
CA GLU A 174 -5.38 23.42 18.04
C GLU A 174 -4.44 22.44 17.31
N TYR A 175 -4.09 21.32 17.93
CA TYR A 175 -3.25 20.29 17.32
C TYR A 175 -3.91 19.71 16.05
N ARG A 176 -3.04 19.40 15.09
CA ARG A 176 -3.34 18.62 13.89
C ARG A 176 -2.12 17.79 13.53
N ASP A 177 -2.29 16.75 12.72
CA ASP A 177 -1.16 15.93 12.25
C ASP A 177 -0.18 16.78 11.43
N LEU A 178 1.00 17.07 12.00
CA LEU A 178 2.01 17.98 11.42
C LEU A 178 2.93 17.28 10.40
N LYS A 179 2.78 15.96 10.20
CA LYS A 179 3.50 15.18 9.17
C LYS A 179 5.02 15.36 9.21
N ILE A 180 5.61 15.27 10.41
CA ILE A 180 7.06 15.42 10.60
C ILE A 180 7.85 14.43 9.71
N PRO A 181 8.77 14.91 8.84
CA PRO A 181 9.54 14.06 7.93
C PRO A 181 10.60 13.23 8.68
N ASN A 182 10.85 12.02 8.20
CA ASN A 182 11.92 11.15 8.70
C ASN A 182 13.31 11.74 8.40
N ALA A 183 14.21 11.67 9.38
CA ALA A 183 15.62 12.01 9.29
C ALA A 183 15.92 13.36 8.60
N ARG A 184 15.09 14.37 8.90
CA ARG A 184 15.37 15.75 8.52
C ARG A 184 15.68 16.55 9.80
N PRO A 185 16.82 17.25 9.88
CA PRO A 185 17.05 18.22 10.94
C PRO A 185 16.08 19.37 10.80
N LEU A 186 15.42 19.71 11.90
CA LEU A 186 14.46 20.80 12.02
C LEU A 186 14.92 21.69 13.18
N ALA A 187 15.23 22.95 12.91
CA ALA A 187 15.43 23.93 13.97
C ALA A 187 14.08 24.28 14.61
N GLU A 188 14.10 24.95 15.75
CA GLU A 188 12.89 25.51 16.36
C GLU A 188 12.08 26.38 15.39
N ALA A 189 12.75 27.20 14.55
CA ALA A 189 12.09 28.01 13.54
C ALA A 189 11.33 27.16 12.49
N ASP A 190 11.91 26.03 12.08
CA ASP A 190 11.24 25.08 11.19
C ASP A 190 10.00 24.49 11.86
N LEU A 191 10.09 24.13 13.15
CA LEU A 191 8.96 23.61 13.90
C LEU A 191 7.84 24.66 14.05
N ARG A 192 8.17 25.92 14.35
CA ARG A 192 7.19 27.03 14.39
C ARG A 192 6.49 27.19 13.04
N TRP A 193 7.25 27.13 11.96
CA TRP A 193 6.70 27.21 10.61
C TRP A 193 5.78 26.03 10.32
N ILE A 194 6.20 24.79 10.58
CA ILE A 194 5.39 23.58 10.36
C ILE A 194 4.09 23.65 11.17
N ALA A 195 4.18 24.04 12.45
CA ALA A 195 3.03 24.12 13.34
C ALA A 195 1.99 25.14 12.84
N ARG A 196 2.44 26.29 12.31
CA ARG A 196 1.59 27.39 11.82
C ARG A 196 1.21 27.29 10.32
N ALA A 197 1.90 26.50 9.51
CA ALA A 197 1.69 26.44 8.06
C ALA A 197 0.28 25.97 7.68
N THR A 198 -0.51 26.81 7.00
CA THR A 198 -1.98 26.70 6.84
C THR A 198 -2.51 25.38 6.25
N ALA A 199 -3.77 25.09 6.60
CA ALA A 199 -4.58 23.90 6.30
C ALA A 199 -4.82 23.52 4.82
N ARG A 200 -4.19 24.17 3.83
CA ARG A 200 -4.37 23.80 2.40
C ARG A 200 -3.83 22.40 2.09
N SER A 201 -2.79 21.95 2.78
CA SER A 201 -2.29 20.57 2.68
C SER A 201 -3.22 19.56 3.35
N ALA A 202 -4.03 19.98 4.33
CA ALA A 202 -4.94 19.10 5.06
C ALA A 202 -6.07 18.61 4.13
N ALA A 203 -6.68 19.48 3.33
CA ALA A 203 -7.77 19.09 2.44
C ALA A 203 -7.36 18.03 1.39
N VAL A 204 -6.19 18.17 0.75
CA VAL A 204 -5.68 17.18 -0.22
C VAL A 204 -5.31 15.87 0.47
N HIS A 205 -4.72 15.95 1.67
CA HIS A 205 -4.39 14.78 2.46
C HIS A 205 -5.65 14.03 2.93
N ASP A 206 -6.63 14.75 3.45
CA ASP A 206 -7.91 14.21 3.90
C ASP A 206 -8.67 13.58 2.72
N PHE A 207 -8.61 14.21 1.54
CA PHE A 207 -9.14 13.59 0.32
C PHE A 207 -8.42 12.28 0.00
N GLY A 208 -7.09 12.26 0.01
CA GLY A 208 -6.30 11.05 -0.23
C GLY A 208 -6.62 9.92 0.77
N GLU A 209 -6.79 10.29 2.04
CA GLU A 209 -7.20 9.38 3.12
C GLU A 209 -8.62 8.83 2.91
N ILE A 210 -9.57 9.69 2.56
CA ILE A 210 -10.95 9.29 2.25
C ILE A 210 -10.96 8.34 1.06
N VAL A 211 -10.20 8.65 0.02
CA VAL A 211 -10.04 7.77 -1.15
C VAL A 211 -9.48 6.42 -0.70
N GLU A 212 -8.39 6.36 0.07
CA GLU A 212 -7.80 5.09 0.50
C GLU A 212 -8.74 4.24 1.38
N ILE A 213 -9.51 4.88 2.24
CA ILE A 213 -10.51 4.21 3.11
C ILE A 213 -11.68 3.69 2.28
N ARG A 214 -12.17 4.47 1.32
CA ARG A 214 -13.39 4.19 0.54
C ARG A 214 -13.11 3.54 -0.81
N LEU A 215 -11.84 3.28 -1.15
CA LEU A 215 -11.41 2.91 -2.49
C LEU A 215 -12.24 1.78 -3.12
N PRO A 216 -12.42 0.60 -2.47
CA PRO A 216 -13.20 -0.46 -3.10
C PRO A 216 -14.69 -0.13 -3.27
N VAL A 217 -15.29 0.69 -2.40
CA VAL A 217 -16.66 1.19 -2.62
C VAL A 217 -16.70 2.14 -3.81
N LEU A 218 -15.72 3.06 -3.92
CA LEU A 218 -15.62 3.98 -5.05
C LEU A 218 -15.41 3.23 -6.37
N VAL A 219 -14.55 2.21 -6.37
CA VAL A 219 -14.28 1.34 -7.53
C VAL A 219 -15.52 0.55 -7.92
N ALA A 220 -16.21 -0.10 -6.97
CA ALA A 220 -17.43 -0.84 -7.24
C ALA A 220 -18.58 0.07 -7.72
N GLY A 221 -18.72 1.26 -7.12
CA GLY A 221 -19.69 2.27 -7.53
C GLY A 221 -19.41 2.82 -8.93
N ALA A 222 -18.15 3.14 -9.24
CA ALA A 222 -17.75 3.57 -10.57
C ALA A 222 -17.99 2.48 -11.63
N ALA A 223 -17.68 1.22 -11.31
CA ALA A 223 -17.98 0.08 -12.17
C ALA A 223 -19.49 0.00 -12.50
N ALA A 224 -20.36 0.13 -11.50
CA ALA A 224 -21.81 0.14 -11.71
C ALA A 224 -22.28 1.35 -12.54
N LEU A 225 -21.75 2.55 -12.26
CA LEU A 225 -22.06 3.77 -13.01
C LEU A 225 -21.63 3.67 -14.48
N GLY A 226 -20.50 3.03 -14.77
CA GLY A 226 -20.04 2.80 -16.14
C GLY A 226 -21.03 1.99 -16.96
N VAL A 227 -21.61 0.92 -16.38
CA VAL A 227 -22.67 0.14 -17.02
C VAL A 227 -23.89 1.01 -17.28
N LEU A 228 -24.39 1.72 -16.26
CA LEU A 228 -25.58 2.57 -16.38
C LEU A 228 -25.40 3.67 -17.43
N ALA A 229 -24.22 4.32 -17.46
CA ALA A 229 -23.90 5.35 -18.43
C ALA A 229 -23.91 4.82 -19.86
N GLN A 230 -23.38 3.61 -20.08
CA GLN A 230 -23.37 3.03 -21.42
C GLN A 230 -24.76 2.61 -21.89
N LEU A 231 -25.60 2.06 -20.99
CA LEU A 231 -26.99 1.74 -21.30
C LEU A 231 -27.81 2.97 -21.68
N ALA A 232 -27.49 4.14 -21.10
CA ALA A 232 -28.13 5.41 -21.38
C ALA A 232 -27.65 6.05 -22.69
N VAL A 233 -26.32 6.09 -22.91
CA VAL A 233 -25.71 6.87 -24.00
C VAL A 233 -25.53 6.05 -25.28
N ARG A 234 -25.37 4.72 -25.17
CA ARG A 234 -25.28 3.77 -26.30
C ARG A 234 -24.19 4.13 -27.32
N VAL A 235 -23.00 4.53 -26.85
CA VAL A 235 -21.88 4.91 -27.72
C VAL A 235 -20.79 3.83 -27.68
N PRO A 236 -20.45 3.22 -28.83
CA PRO A 236 -19.36 2.23 -28.87
C PRO A 236 -18.00 2.91 -28.64
N VAL A 237 -17.11 2.23 -27.91
CA VAL A 237 -15.74 2.71 -27.66
C VAL A 237 -14.78 2.07 -28.67
N PRO A 238 -14.01 2.85 -29.44
CA PRO A 238 -13.02 2.30 -30.34
C PRO A 238 -11.94 1.48 -29.60
N PRO A 239 -11.48 0.34 -30.12
CA PRO A 239 -10.49 -0.51 -29.45
C PRO A 239 -9.17 0.20 -29.11
N GLN A 240 -8.74 1.16 -29.94
CA GLN A 240 -7.54 1.96 -29.68
C GLN A 240 -7.73 2.90 -28.48
N ALA A 241 -8.91 3.54 -28.39
CA ALA A 241 -9.26 4.41 -27.27
C ALA A 241 -9.37 3.61 -25.96
N PHE A 242 -10.00 2.43 -26.02
CA PHE A 242 -10.08 1.51 -24.89
C PHE A 242 -8.68 1.15 -24.36
N SER A 243 -7.80 0.71 -25.27
CA SER A 243 -6.44 0.31 -24.93
C SER A 243 -5.62 1.46 -24.37
N ALA A 244 -5.72 2.66 -24.95
CA ALA A 244 -4.99 3.84 -24.49
C ALA A 244 -5.36 4.25 -23.06
N VAL A 245 -6.66 4.30 -22.74
CA VAL A 245 -7.16 4.66 -21.40
C VAL A 245 -6.79 3.57 -20.38
N LEU A 246 -6.99 2.30 -20.73
CA LEU A 246 -6.61 1.15 -19.90
C LEU A 246 -5.12 1.19 -19.54
N VAL A 247 -4.26 1.35 -20.54
CA VAL A 247 -2.80 1.42 -20.36
C VAL A 247 -2.42 2.62 -19.49
N SER A 248 -2.98 3.79 -19.75
CA SER A 248 -2.62 5.03 -19.04
C SER A 248 -2.98 4.98 -17.55
N LEU A 249 -4.21 4.59 -17.22
CA LEU A 249 -4.67 4.54 -15.83
C LEU A 249 -3.98 3.42 -15.04
N LEU A 250 -3.79 2.26 -15.67
CA LEU A 250 -3.07 1.15 -15.05
C LEU A 250 -1.56 1.44 -14.92
N ALA A 251 -0.97 2.22 -15.82
CA ALA A 251 0.40 2.71 -15.70
C ALA A 251 0.59 3.60 -14.46
N ILE A 252 -0.33 4.54 -14.22
CA ILE A 252 -0.31 5.39 -13.03
C ILE A 252 -0.42 4.54 -11.76
N SER A 253 -1.39 3.62 -11.73
CA SER A 253 -1.57 2.71 -10.59
C SER A 253 -0.32 1.87 -10.32
N THR A 254 0.26 1.29 -11.38
CA THR A 254 1.48 0.50 -11.29
C THR A 254 2.67 1.33 -10.82
N PHE A 255 2.88 2.54 -11.36
CA PHE A 255 3.99 3.39 -10.96
C PHE A 255 3.99 3.66 -9.46
N PHE A 256 2.86 4.12 -8.91
CA PHE A 256 2.75 4.43 -7.48
C PHE A 256 2.82 3.16 -6.60
N GLY A 257 2.20 2.06 -7.03
CA GLY A 257 2.30 0.77 -6.34
C GLY A 257 3.74 0.27 -6.27
N MET A 258 4.47 0.35 -7.38
CA MET A 258 5.88 -0.06 -7.46
C MET A 258 6.81 0.91 -6.76
N LEU A 259 6.46 2.20 -6.64
CA LEU A 259 7.27 3.20 -5.95
C LEU A 259 7.34 2.93 -4.44
N ARG A 260 6.31 2.28 -3.87
CA ARG A 260 6.27 1.83 -2.48
C ARG A 260 7.27 0.70 -2.22
N LEU A 261 7.54 -0.13 -3.22
CA LEU A 261 8.41 -1.30 -3.09
C LEU A 261 9.88 -0.89 -2.98
N HIS A 262 10.50 -1.27 -1.88
CA HIS A 262 11.94 -1.10 -1.70
C HIS A 262 12.71 -1.91 -2.74
N SER A 263 13.76 -1.33 -3.34
CA SER A 263 14.57 -2.01 -4.37
C SER A 263 15.23 -3.31 -3.88
N GLY A 264 15.53 -3.37 -2.58
CA GLY A 264 16.03 -4.55 -1.89
C GLY A 264 14.99 -5.64 -1.63
N ALA A 265 13.68 -5.36 -1.73
CA ALA A 265 12.61 -6.36 -1.61
C ALA A 265 12.71 -7.43 -2.72
N VAL A 266 13.39 -7.10 -3.82
CA VAL A 266 13.66 -7.99 -4.95
C VAL A 266 14.88 -8.90 -4.69
N ARG A 267 15.68 -8.65 -3.64
CA ARG A 267 16.78 -9.56 -3.27
C ARG A 267 16.19 -10.89 -2.78
N GLY A 268 16.68 -11.99 -3.35
CA GLY A 268 16.21 -13.34 -3.00
C GLY A 268 14.90 -13.75 -3.67
N LEU A 269 14.61 -13.27 -4.89
CA LEU A 269 13.51 -13.75 -5.74
C LEU A 269 13.36 -15.28 -5.76
N GLY A 270 14.48 -16.00 -5.86
CA GLY A 270 14.49 -17.47 -5.86
C GLY A 270 13.88 -18.10 -4.61
N ARG A 271 14.01 -17.46 -3.42
CA ARG A 271 13.37 -17.95 -2.19
C ARG A 271 11.85 -17.72 -2.19
N GLY A 272 11.39 -16.63 -2.79
CA GLY A 272 9.96 -16.31 -2.88
C GLY A 272 9.20 -17.32 -3.73
N LEU A 273 9.76 -17.69 -4.89
CA LEU A 273 9.12 -18.66 -5.79
C LEU A 273 9.10 -20.06 -5.18
N ARG A 274 10.16 -20.52 -4.49
CA ARG A 274 10.27 -21.89 -3.92
C ARG A 274 9.05 -22.34 -3.12
N VAL A 275 8.41 -21.43 -2.38
CA VAL A 275 7.25 -21.77 -1.54
C VAL A 275 5.99 -22.04 -2.38
N ALA A 276 5.76 -21.26 -3.45
CA ALA A 276 4.58 -21.35 -4.32
C ALA A 276 4.86 -22.05 -5.65
N LEU A 277 6.11 -22.46 -5.91
CA LEU A 277 6.57 -23.01 -7.19
C LEU A 277 5.77 -24.24 -7.62
N PRO A 278 5.49 -25.24 -6.75
CA PRO A 278 4.71 -26.40 -7.19
C PRO A 278 3.31 -26.01 -7.66
N LEU A 279 2.66 -25.09 -6.95
CA LEU A 279 1.32 -24.62 -7.28
C LEU A 279 1.33 -23.78 -8.57
N THR A 280 2.35 -22.93 -8.75
CA THR A 280 2.54 -22.13 -9.96
C THR A 280 2.86 -23.02 -11.17
N ALA A 281 3.71 -24.03 -11.00
CA ALA A 281 4.04 -25.00 -12.03
C ALA A 281 2.83 -25.84 -12.44
N ALA A 282 2.04 -26.32 -11.46
CA ALA A 282 0.80 -27.04 -11.72
C ALA A 282 -0.20 -26.17 -12.50
N ARG A 283 -0.34 -24.88 -12.13
CA ARG A 283 -1.16 -23.90 -12.84
C ARG A 283 -0.69 -23.70 -14.29
N VAL A 284 0.62 -23.56 -14.51
CA VAL A 284 1.21 -23.42 -15.84
C VAL A 284 0.99 -24.68 -16.69
N ALA A 285 1.25 -25.86 -16.13
CA ALA A 285 1.05 -27.14 -16.82
C ALA A 285 -0.41 -27.33 -17.23
N ALA A 286 -1.36 -27.04 -16.34
CA ALA A 286 -2.79 -27.08 -16.65
C ALA A 286 -3.17 -26.09 -17.76
N GLY A 287 -2.64 -24.86 -17.71
CA GLY A 287 -2.85 -23.85 -18.74
C GLY A 287 -2.35 -24.31 -20.11
N LEU A 288 -1.10 -24.77 -20.20
CA LEU A 288 -0.49 -25.29 -21.43
C LEU A 288 -1.24 -26.51 -21.98
N ALA A 289 -1.66 -27.43 -21.11
CA ALA A 289 -2.44 -28.59 -21.49
C ALA A 289 -3.80 -28.18 -22.08
N LEU A 290 -4.50 -27.21 -21.48
CA LEU A 290 -5.79 -26.73 -21.99
C LEU A 290 -5.65 -26.02 -23.34
N VAL A 291 -4.61 -25.20 -23.53
CA VAL A 291 -4.29 -24.58 -24.82
C VAL A 291 -4.01 -25.64 -25.88
N SER A 292 -3.28 -26.71 -25.53
CA SER A 292 -2.87 -27.74 -26.49
C SER A 292 -3.96 -28.76 -26.82
N LEU A 293 -4.79 -29.14 -25.84
CA LEU A 293 -5.76 -30.24 -25.94
C LEU A 293 -7.18 -29.77 -26.31
N SER A 294 -7.50 -28.49 -26.11
CA SER A 294 -8.83 -27.93 -26.38
C SER A 294 -8.71 -26.65 -27.22
N PRO A 295 -8.45 -26.78 -28.54
CA PRO A 295 -8.19 -25.63 -29.42
C PRO A 295 -9.43 -24.77 -29.72
N GLY A 296 -10.61 -25.10 -29.16
CA GLY A 296 -11.80 -24.27 -29.25
C GLY A 296 -11.71 -23.02 -28.36
N THR A 297 -12.44 -21.96 -28.71
CA THR A 297 -12.42 -20.66 -28.02
C THR A 297 -12.57 -20.77 -26.48
N PRO A 298 -13.46 -21.61 -25.91
CA PRO A 298 -13.59 -21.73 -24.45
C PRO A 298 -12.36 -22.36 -23.77
N GLY A 299 -11.80 -23.44 -24.34
CA GLY A 299 -10.62 -24.12 -23.80
C GLY A 299 -9.37 -23.27 -23.90
N LEU A 300 -9.23 -22.55 -25.01
CA LEU A 300 -8.16 -21.61 -25.26
C LEU A 300 -8.19 -20.41 -24.29
N LEU A 301 -9.32 -19.71 -24.17
CA LEU A 301 -9.47 -18.59 -23.24
C LEU A 301 -9.22 -19.02 -21.79
N LEU A 302 -9.62 -20.24 -21.45
CA LEU A 302 -9.38 -20.80 -20.13
C LEU A 302 -7.89 -21.09 -19.88
N GLY A 303 -7.22 -21.71 -20.83
CA GLY A 303 -5.78 -21.97 -20.76
C GLY A 303 -4.98 -20.67 -20.64
N LEU A 304 -5.31 -19.66 -21.44
CA LEU A 304 -4.71 -18.32 -21.38
C LEU A 304 -4.95 -17.63 -20.02
N PHE A 305 -6.13 -17.79 -19.42
CA PHE A 305 -6.43 -17.24 -18.09
C PHE A 305 -5.53 -17.84 -17.00
N LEU A 306 -5.27 -19.15 -17.04
CA LEU A 306 -4.35 -19.81 -16.10
C LEU A 306 -2.91 -19.34 -16.27
N LEU A 307 -2.54 -18.81 -17.44
CA LEU A 307 -1.20 -18.26 -17.72
C LEU A 307 -1.07 -16.77 -17.40
N LEU A 308 -2.10 -16.13 -16.82
CA LEU A 308 -2.01 -14.73 -16.40
C LEU A 308 -1.14 -14.55 -15.15
N PRO A 309 -0.25 -13.55 -15.13
CA PRO A 309 0.50 -13.21 -13.93
C PRO A 309 -0.44 -12.74 -12.79
N PRO A 310 0.00 -12.80 -11.53
CA PRO A 310 -0.75 -12.22 -10.42
C PRO A 310 -0.87 -10.70 -10.58
N ALA A 311 -1.91 -10.12 -9.98
CA ALA A 311 -2.12 -8.68 -9.98
C ALA A 311 -1.04 -7.96 -9.16
N LEU A 312 -0.61 -6.78 -9.60
CA LEU A 312 0.39 -5.97 -8.88
C LEU A 312 -0.11 -5.46 -7.51
N ILE A 313 -1.42 -5.53 -7.26
CA ILE A 313 -2.03 -5.19 -5.97
C ILE A 313 -1.87 -6.29 -4.91
N THR A 314 -1.44 -7.50 -5.29
CA THR A 314 -1.28 -8.64 -4.37
C THR A 314 -0.45 -8.31 -3.12
N PRO A 315 0.68 -7.58 -3.19
CA PRO A 315 1.40 -7.12 -1.99
C PRO A 315 0.60 -6.19 -1.08
N THR A 316 -0.19 -5.29 -1.68
CA THR A 316 -1.07 -4.39 -0.92
C THR A 316 -2.17 -5.19 -0.21
N LEU A 317 -2.73 -6.19 -0.88
CA LEU A 317 -3.67 -7.13 -0.25
C LEU A 317 -2.98 -7.94 0.86
N SER A 318 -1.75 -8.41 0.66
CA SER A 318 -0.98 -9.09 1.71
C SER A 318 -0.86 -8.24 2.98
N LEU A 319 -0.55 -6.94 2.86
CA LEU A 319 -0.54 -6.03 4.02
C LEU A 319 -1.90 -5.95 4.73
N LEU A 320 -3.00 -5.93 3.97
CA LEU A 320 -4.36 -5.88 4.51
C LEU A 320 -4.79 -7.22 5.13
N TRP A 321 -4.24 -8.34 4.66
CA TRP A 321 -4.57 -9.68 5.15
C TRP A 321 -3.64 -10.12 6.29
N ASP A 322 -2.84 -9.23 6.86
CA ASP A 322 -1.81 -9.57 7.86
C ASP A 322 -0.88 -10.69 7.32
N GLY A 323 -0.55 -10.60 6.02
CA GLY A 323 0.45 -11.42 5.35
C GLY A 323 1.87 -10.91 5.59
N ASP A 324 2.85 -11.55 4.94
CA ASP A 324 4.20 -11.03 4.84
C ASP A 324 4.37 -10.32 3.49
N TYR A 325 4.31 -8.99 3.57
CA TYR A 325 4.49 -8.09 2.42
C TYR A 325 5.68 -8.49 1.54
N PHE A 326 6.87 -8.76 2.12
CA PHE A 326 8.05 -9.06 1.31
C PHE A 326 7.97 -10.43 0.65
N THR A 327 7.35 -11.39 1.32
CA THR A 327 7.10 -12.71 0.75
C THR A 327 6.12 -12.60 -0.41
N SER A 328 5.03 -11.87 -0.23
CA SER A 328 4.05 -11.58 -1.29
C SER A 328 4.66 -10.82 -2.48
N VAL A 329 5.49 -9.80 -2.22
CA VAL A 329 6.22 -9.06 -3.27
C VAL A 329 7.10 -9.99 -4.09
N ARG A 330 7.93 -10.80 -3.44
CA ARG A 330 8.84 -11.72 -4.13
C ARG A 330 8.07 -12.76 -4.95
N GLN A 331 6.98 -13.29 -4.41
CA GLN A 331 6.11 -14.23 -5.12
C GLN A 331 5.46 -13.57 -6.34
N THR A 332 4.89 -12.37 -6.17
CA THR A 332 4.22 -11.62 -7.23
C THR A 332 5.19 -11.31 -8.36
N VAL A 333 6.37 -10.75 -8.06
CA VAL A 333 7.39 -10.41 -9.07
C VAL A 333 7.87 -11.67 -9.77
N ALA A 334 8.22 -12.73 -9.04
CA ALA A 334 8.74 -13.95 -9.65
C ALA A 334 7.70 -14.65 -10.54
N ALA A 335 6.46 -14.76 -10.09
CA ALA A 335 5.36 -15.29 -10.91
C ALA A 335 5.10 -14.41 -12.14
N SER A 336 5.21 -13.08 -12.00
CA SER A 336 5.06 -12.13 -13.11
C SER A 336 6.18 -12.19 -14.15
N LEU A 337 7.29 -12.87 -13.87
CA LEU A 337 8.34 -13.16 -14.85
C LEU A 337 8.11 -14.52 -15.53
N VAL A 338 7.68 -15.53 -14.77
CA VAL A 338 7.50 -16.90 -15.27
C VAL A 338 6.26 -17.03 -16.15
N LEU A 339 5.13 -16.47 -15.73
CA LEU A 339 3.84 -16.66 -16.40
C LEU A 339 3.80 -16.06 -17.82
N PRO A 340 4.36 -14.85 -18.09
CA PRO A 340 4.47 -14.35 -19.46
C PRO A 340 5.35 -15.21 -20.37
N VAL A 341 6.44 -15.81 -19.86
CA VAL A 341 7.28 -16.72 -20.66
C VAL A 341 6.49 -17.99 -21.00
N ALA A 342 5.78 -18.56 -20.03
CA ALA A 342 4.91 -19.72 -20.26
C ALA A 342 3.80 -19.40 -21.28
N LEU A 343 3.24 -18.19 -21.22
CA LEU A 343 2.28 -17.71 -22.21
C LEU A 343 2.90 -17.60 -23.61
N LEU A 344 4.08 -16.99 -23.75
CA LEU A 344 4.76 -16.89 -25.05
C LEU A 344 5.07 -18.27 -25.63
N LEU A 345 5.50 -19.23 -24.79
CA LEU A 345 5.70 -20.62 -25.20
C LEU A 345 4.40 -21.29 -25.65
N ALA A 346 3.30 -21.07 -24.92
CA ALA A 346 1.97 -21.57 -25.28
C ALA A 346 1.55 -21.12 -26.68
N LEU A 347 1.87 -19.87 -27.02
CA LEU A 347 1.57 -19.24 -28.31
C LEU A 347 2.53 -19.68 -29.43
N TRP A 348 3.69 -20.26 -29.09
CA TRP A 348 4.68 -20.78 -30.03
C TRP A 348 4.45 -22.24 -30.42
N LEU A 349 3.57 -22.95 -29.72
CA LEU A 349 3.18 -24.31 -30.10
C LEU A 349 2.47 -24.27 -31.48
N PRO A 350 2.95 -25.03 -32.49
CA PRO A 350 2.43 -24.93 -33.84
C PRO A 350 1.07 -25.63 -33.94
N HIS A 351 -0.03 -24.86 -33.84
CA HIS A 351 -1.29 -25.02 -34.57
C HIS A 351 -2.33 -23.93 -34.18
N ARG A 352 -2.86 -23.24 -35.21
CA ARG A 352 -4.16 -22.53 -35.29
C ARG A 352 -4.53 -21.50 -34.19
N LEU A 353 -3.94 -20.32 -34.25
CA LEU A 353 -4.44 -19.10 -33.58
C LEU A 353 -4.76 -17.98 -34.59
N ALA A 354 -5.39 -18.31 -35.73
CA ALA A 354 -5.80 -17.30 -36.70
C ALA A 354 -6.82 -16.35 -36.03
N GLY A 355 -6.51 -15.04 -36.00
CA GLY A 355 -7.38 -14.01 -35.42
C GLY A 355 -7.06 -13.58 -33.97
N LEU A 356 -5.97 -14.06 -33.36
CA LEU A 356 -5.54 -13.66 -32.01
C LEU A 356 -4.43 -12.59 -31.99
N ASP A 357 -3.97 -12.14 -33.15
CA ASP A 357 -2.88 -11.17 -33.27
C ASP A 357 -3.21 -9.83 -32.60
N SER A 358 -4.46 -9.38 -32.71
CA SER A 358 -4.97 -8.18 -32.04
C SER A 358 -5.06 -8.35 -30.52
N ALA A 359 -5.47 -9.52 -30.04
CA ALA A 359 -5.50 -9.86 -28.62
C ALA A 359 -4.09 -9.93 -28.01
N LEU A 360 -3.14 -10.49 -28.76
CA LEU A 360 -1.74 -10.56 -28.35
C LEU A 360 -1.11 -9.17 -28.33
N THR A 361 -1.40 -8.35 -29.35
CA THR A 361 -0.93 -6.96 -29.40
C THR A 361 -1.49 -6.16 -28.22
N GLY A 362 -2.77 -6.33 -27.88
CA GLY A 362 -3.39 -5.72 -26.70
C GLY A 362 -2.76 -6.19 -25.39
N TYR A 363 -2.56 -7.50 -25.23
CA TYR A 363 -1.89 -8.09 -24.06
C TYR A 363 -0.47 -7.55 -23.88
N LEU A 364 0.36 -7.60 -24.92
CA LEU A 364 1.75 -7.13 -24.88
C LEU A 364 1.82 -5.62 -24.67
N GLY A 365 0.90 -4.85 -25.27
CA GLY A 365 0.76 -3.41 -25.05
C GLY A 365 0.49 -3.07 -23.59
N VAL A 366 -0.42 -3.77 -22.93
CA VAL A 366 -0.70 -3.59 -21.49
C VAL A 366 0.47 -4.07 -20.64
N LEU A 367 1.05 -5.23 -20.94
CA LEU A 367 2.19 -5.75 -20.19
C LEU A 367 3.40 -4.81 -20.25
N ALA A 368 3.73 -4.27 -21.43
CA ALA A 368 4.85 -3.35 -21.59
C ALA A 368 4.53 -1.94 -21.07
N GLY A 369 3.44 -1.34 -21.58
CA GLY A 369 3.09 0.06 -21.35
C GLY A 369 2.50 0.33 -19.97
N ALA A 370 1.67 -0.58 -19.46
CA ALA A 370 0.97 -0.38 -18.20
C ALA A 370 1.71 -0.99 -16.99
N MET A 371 2.54 -2.02 -17.22
CA MET A 371 3.20 -2.74 -16.14
C MET A 371 4.72 -2.56 -16.14
N ALA A 372 5.42 -3.02 -17.18
CA ALA A 372 6.88 -3.09 -17.18
C ALA A 372 7.55 -1.70 -17.15
N LEU A 373 7.17 -0.79 -18.05
CA LEU A 373 7.78 0.54 -18.12
C LEU A 373 7.52 1.40 -16.87
N PRO A 374 6.28 1.50 -16.35
CA PRO A 374 6.01 2.27 -15.14
C PRO A 374 6.67 1.66 -13.90
N ALA A 375 6.73 0.32 -13.81
CA ALA A 375 7.45 -0.37 -12.75
C ALA A 375 8.96 -0.06 -12.78
N LEU A 376 9.57 -0.10 -13.97
CA LEU A 376 10.97 0.24 -14.17
C LEU A 376 11.24 1.69 -13.80
N ALA A 377 10.41 2.63 -14.26
CA ALA A 377 10.53 4.05 -13.94
C ALA A 377 10.46 4.31 -12.42
N ALA A 378 9.49 3.67 -11.74
CA ALA A 378 9.36 3.76 -10.29
C ALA A 378 10.61 3.22 -9.56
N GLN A 379 11.14 2.09 -10.01
CA GLN A 379 12.33 1.47 -9.42
C GLN A 379 13.63 2.24 -9.72
N VAL A 380 13.76 2.83 -10.91
CA VAL A 380 14.87 3.73 -11.25
C VAL A 380 14.84 4.96 -10.35
N LEU A 381 13.67 5.58 -10.15
CA LEU A 381 13.50 6.70 -9.23
C LEU A 381 13.85 6.31 -7.78
N ARG A 382 13.38 5.15 -7.32
CA ARG A 382 13.67 4.62 -5.98
C ARG A 382 15.16 4.35 -5.77
N ARG A 383 15.88 3.88 -6.80
CA ARG A 383 17.34 3.66 -6.74
C ARG A 383 18.13 4.97 -6.77
N ARG A 384 17.79 5.88 -7.69
CA ARG A 384 18.51 7.17 -7.86
C ARG A 384 18.28 8.13 -6.70
N ASN A 385 17.05 8.25 -6.23
CA ASN A 385 16.69 9.16 -5.15
C ASN A 385 15.71 8.50 -4.18
N PRO A 386 16.18 7.59 -3.31
CA PRO A 386 15.33 6.79 -2.44
C PRO A 386 14.49 7.62 -1.46
N ILE A 387 14.97 8.81 -1.08
CA ILE A 387 14.30 9.68 -0.11
C ILE A 387 13.18 10.47 -0.78
N ARG A 388 13.43 11.03 -1.97
CA ARG A 388 12.37 11.65 -2.78
C ARG A 388 11.31 10.64 -3.19
N ALA A 389 11.72 9.44 -3.59
CA ALA A 389 10.81 8.35 -3.93
C ALA A 389 9.95 7.92 -2.73
N GLY A 390 10.54 7.81 -1.54
CA GLY A 390 9.81 7.54 -0.30
C GLY A 390 8.76 8.61 0.00
N SER A 391 9.13 9.89 -0.07
CA SER A 391 8.19 11.00 0.12
C SER A 391 7.06 11.02 -0.91
N LEU A 392 7.37 10.78 -2.20
CA LEU A 392 6.38 10.71 -3.26
C LEU A 392 5.41 9.55 -3.02
N SER A 393 5.92 8.38 -2.62
CA SER A 393 5.08 7.23 -2.23
C SER A 393 4.18 7.57 -1.04
N THR A 394 4.71 8.14 0.05
CA THR A 394 3.89 8.47 1.23
C THR A 394 2.80 9.49 0.93
N ASN A 395 3.09 10.51 0.13
CA ASN A 395 2.18 11.64 -0.07
C ASN A 395 1.18 11.44 -1.22
N TRP A 396 1.52 10.61 -2.20
CA TRP A 396 0.76 10.50 -3.46
C TRP A 396 0.35 9.07 -3.82
N ASN A 397 0.58 8.07 -2.97
CA ASN A 397 0.13 6.70 -3.23
C ASN A 397 -1.39 6.59 -3.45
N TRP A 398 -2.18 7.49 -2.84
CA TRP A 398 -3.63 7.55 -3.07
C TRP A 398 -3.98 7.83 -4.54
N VAL A 399 -3.12 8.48 -5.32
CA VAL A 399 -3.33 8.70 -6.77
C VAL A 399 -3.34 7.37 -7.52
N GLY A 400 -2.43 6.46 -7.19
CA GLY A 400 -2.39 5.13 -7.79
C GLY A 400 -3.62 4.30 -7.48
N GLY A 401 -4.15 4.42 -6.27
CA GLY A 401 -5.44 3.84 -5.89
C GLY A 401 -6.59 4.51 -6.63
N PHE A 402 -6.65 5.84 -6.61
CA PHE A 402 -7.69 6.64 -7.26
C PHE A 402 -7.81 6.36 -8.76
N ALA A 403 -6.69 6.14 -9.46
CA ALA A 403 -6.69 5.79 -10.89
C ALA A 403 -7.52 4.53 -11.20
N LEU A 404 -7.73 3.63 -10.24
CA LEU A 404 -8.59 2.46 -10.39
C LEU A 404 -10.09 2.82 -10.47
N VAL A 405 -10.51 3.97 -9.93
CA VAL A 405 -11.91 4.42 -9.94
C VAL A 405 -12.37 4.77 -11.34
N PRO A 406 -11.76 5.73 -12.08
CA PRO A 406 -12.15 6.00 -13.46
C PRO A 406 -11.84 4.82 -14.38
N LEU A 407 -10.81 4.01 -14.06
CA LEU A 407 -10.51 2.80 -14.81
C LEU A 407 -11.67 1.79 -14.73
N ALA A 408 -12.19 1.54 -13.53
CA ALA A 408 -13.29 0.61 -13.33
C ALA A 408 -14.54 1.06 -14.08
N GLY A 409 -14.93 2.33 -13.96
CA GLY A 409 -16.07 2.88 -14.68
C GLY A 409 -15.89 2.89 -16.18
N PHE A 410 -14.71 3.24 -16.69
CA PHE A 410 -14.44 3.22 -18.13
C PHE A 410 -14.41 1.80 -18.69
N VAL A 411 -13.81 0.84 -17.98
CA VAL A 411 -13.77 -0.56 -18.42
C VAL A 411 -15.17 -1.15 -18.49
N THR A 412 -16.01 -0.95 -17.47
CA THR A 412 -17.39 -1.46 -17.52
C THR A 412 -18.24 -0.72 -18.55
N PHE A 413 -18.04 0.58 -18.75
CA PHE A 413 -18.68 1.34 -19.83
C PHE A 413 -18.33 0.77 -21.20
N ALA A 414 -17.04 0.65 -21.51
CA ALA A 414 -16.55 0.21 -22.81
C ALA A 414 -16.89 -1.26 -23.13
N LEU A 415 -16.93 -2.11 -22.11
CA LEU A 415 -17.31 -3.52 -22.26
C LEU A 415 -18.83 -3.72 -22.28
N THR A 416 -19.63 -2.72 -21.89
CA THR A 416 -21.09 -2.78 -22.00
C THR A 416 -21.51 -2.51 -23.46
N PRO A 417 -22.41 -3.31 -24.05
CA PRO A 417 -22.83 -3.12 -25.44
C PRO A 417 -23.65 -1.86 -25.63
N ALA A 418 -23.36 -1.15 -26.72
CA ALA A 418 -24.13 0.03 -27.12
C ALA A 418 -25.51 -0.32 -27.74
N GLY A 419 -25.65 -1.49 -28.38
CA GLY A 419 -26.80 -1.82 -29.24
C GLY A 419 -27.68 -2.99 -28.79
N ALA A 420 -27.67 -3.38 -27.52
CA ALA A 420 -28.41 -4.57 -27.08
C ALA A 420 -29.94 -4.34 -27.03
N ASP A 421 -30.68 -4.81 -28.03
CA ASP A 421 -32.10 -5.13 -27.89
C ASP A 421 -32.22 -6.37 -26.98
N HIS A 422 -32.89 -6.21 -25.84
CA HIS A 422 -32.92 -7.21 -24.78
C HIS A 422 -33.90 -8.35 -25.09
N ALA A 423 -33.48 -9.36 -25.84
CA ALA A 423 -34.20 -10.63 -25.97
C ALA A 423 -33.22 -11.82 -26.01
N GLY A 424 -33.14 -12.55 -24.90
CA GLY A 424 -32.53 -13.89 -24.81
C GLY A 424 -31.09 -13.95 -24.27
N ALA A 425 -30.92 -14.44 -23.04
CA ALA A 425 -29.62 -14.89 -22.57
C ALA A 425 -29.27 -16.24 -23.20
N HIS A 426 -28.20 -16.32 -24.01
CA HIS A 426 -27.76 -17.57 -24.64
C HIS A 426 -27.20 -18.59 -23.61
N PRO A 427 -27.51 -19.89 -23.69
CA PRO A 427 -26.98 -20.94 -22.79
C PRO A 427 -25.44 -21.02 -22.69
N GLY A 428 -24.73 -20.70 -23.77
CA GLY A 428 -23.25 -20.66 -23.79
C GLY A 428 -22.64 -19.57 -22.89
N LEU A 429 -23.42 -18.55 -22.54
CA LEU A 429 -23.04 -17.42 -21.72
C LEU A 429 -22.99 -17.79 -20.23
N VAL A 430 -24.05 -18.43 -19.74
CA VAL A 430 -24.12 -19.00 -18.39
C VAL A 430 -22.98 -19.99 -18.21
N ALA A 431 -22.68 -20.79 -19.24
CA ALA A 431 -21.54 -21.68 -19.23
C ALA A 431 -20.20 -20.94 -19.10
N CYS A 432 -19.99 -19.80 -19.78
CA CYS A 432 -18.72 -19.07 -19.72
C CYS A 432 -18.47 -18.39 -18.36
N VAL A 433 -19.48 -17.75 -17.75
CA VAL A 433 -19.34 -17.22 -16.37
C VAL A 433 -19.23 -18.35 -15.35
N ALA A 434 -20.00 -19.43 -15.51
CA ALA A 434 -19.85 -20.61 -14.68
C ALA A 434 -18.43 -21.17 -14.77
N VAL A 435 -17.82 -21.18 -15.96
CA VAL A 435 -16.43 -21.62 -16.18
C VAL A 435 -15.44 -20.68 -15.50
N VAL A 436 -15.51 -19.36 -15.71
CA VAL A 436 -14.60 -18.40 -15.05
C VAL A 436 -14.74 -18.44 -13.53
N ALA A 437 -15.97 -18.49 -13.02
CA ALA A 437 -16.26 -18.61 -11.59
C ALA A 437 -15.77 -19.95 -11.03
N ALA A 438 -16.00 -21.07 -11.72
CA ALA A 438 -15.49 -22.39 -11.34
C ALA A 438 -13.97 -22.43 -11.31
N VAL A 439 -13.30 -21.68 -12.17
CA VAL A 439 -11.83 -21.63 -12.26
C VAL A 439 -11.25 -20.77 -11.15
N LEU A 440 -11.83 -19.60 -10.88
CA LEU A 440 -11.47 -18.79 -9.72
C LEU A 440 -11.71 -19.57 -8.41
N LEU A 441 -12.84 -20.29 -8.31
CA LEU A 441 -13.14 -21.16 -7.17
C LEU A 441 -12.15 -22.33 -7.07
N GLY A 442 -11.83 -22.97 -8.20
CA GLY A 442 -10.85 -24.05 -8.28
C GLY A 442 -9.45 -23.60 -7.85
N LEU A 443 -8.98 -22.43 -8.31
CA LEU A 443 -7.73 -21.82 -7.86
C LEU A 443 -7.74 -21.54 -6.35
N ARG A 444 -8.86 -21.05 -5.80
CA ARG A 444 -9.03 -20.82 -4.36
C ARG A 444 -8.97 -22.14 -3.58
N ILE A 445 -9.69 -23.17 -4.01
CA ILE A 445 -9.70 -24.50 -3.39
C ILE A 445 -8.30 -25.13 -3.44
N ALA A 446 -7.66 -25.13 -4.61
CA ALA A 446 -6.31 -25.66 -4.80
C ALA A 446 -5.29 -24.94 -3.91
N SER A 447 -5.39 -23.60 -3.81
CA SER A 447 -4.53 -22.81 -2.93
C SER A 447 -4.72 -23.17 -1.46
N VAL A 448 -5.97 -23.31 -0.99
CA VAL A 448 -6.27 -23.71 0.39
C VAL A 448 -5.77 -25.13 0.68
N ALA A 449 -6.03 -26.07 -0.23
CA ALA A 449 -5.58 -27.45 -0.11
C ALA A 449 -4.05 -27.53 -0.06
N PHE A 450 -3.36 -26.81 -0.96
CA PHE A 450 -1.91 -26.75 -1.01
C PHE A 450 -1.30 -26.21 0.29
N VAL A 451 -1.84 -25.09 0.78
CA VAL A 451 -1.37 -24.45 2.02
C VAL A 451 -1.56 -25.37 3.23
N ARG A 452 -2.68 -26.09 3.31
CA ARG A 452 -2.95 -27.09 4.35
C ARG A 452 -1.99 -28.28 4.26
N TRP A 453 -1.80 -28.82 3.06
CA TRP A 453 -0.89 -29.94 2.80
C TRP A 453 0.56 -29.59 3.17
N ARG A 454 1.03 -28.40 2.78
CA ARG A 454 2.38 -27.90 3.08
C ARG A 454 2.58 -27.42 4.52
N LYS A 455 1.51 -27.31 5.32
CA LYS A 455 1.54 -26.80 6.70
C LYS A 455 2.28 -25.46 6.83
N LEU A 456 2.01 -24.53 5.91
CA LEU A 456 2.71 -23.25 5.88
C LEU A 456 2.34 -22.36 7.08
N PRO A 457 3.27 -21.52 7.59
CA PRO A 457 2.96 -20.50 8.58
C PRO A 457 1.82 -19.60 8.13
N ALA A 458 0.95 -19.16 9.05
CA ALA A 458 -0.29 -18.46 8.71
C ALA A 458 -0.12 -17.23 7.81
N ARG A 459 0.97 -16.46 7.95
CA ARG A 459 1.24 -15.29 7.10
C ARG A 459 1.60 -15.68 5.67
N VAL A 460 2.52 -16.63 5.54
CA VAL A 460 2.98 -17.17 4.25
C VAL A 460 1.83 -17.88 3.52
N ALA A 461 1.02 -18.64 4.26
CA ALA A 461 -0.21 -19.26 3.80
C ALA A 461 -1.16 -18.25 3.12
N ARG A 462 -1.37 -17.09 3.74
CA ARG A 462 -2.19 -16.01 3.18
C ARG A 462 -1.55 -15.42 1.93
N ASP A 463 -0.24 -15.17 1.93
CA ASP A 463 0.45 -14.62 0.76
C ASP A 463 0.37 -15.54 -0.46
N VAL A 464 0.54 -16.85 -0.25
CA VAL A 464 0.38 -17.86 -1.30
C VAL A 464 -1.07 -17.84 -1.81
N PHE A 465 -2.05 -17.84 -0.91
CA PHE A 465 -3.46 -17.78 -1.29
C PHE A 465 -3.78 -16.54 -2.13
N ILE A 466 -3.41 -15.34 -1.66
CA ILE A 466 -3.70 -14.08 -2.35
C ILE A 466 -3.00 -14.07 -3.72
N THR A 467 -1.72 -14.46 -3.79
CA THR A 467 -0.97 -14.44 -5.06
C THR A 467 -1.55 -15.40 -6.09
N GLN A 468 -1.99 -16.58 -5.66
CA GLN A 468 -2.47 -17.61 -6.59
C GLN A 468 -3.95 -17.45 -6.97
N SER A 469 -4.73 -16.72 -6.17
CA SER A 469 -6.16 -16.48 -6.42
C SER A 469 -6.49 -15.08 -6.94
N THR A 470 -5.49 -14.22 -7.16
CA THR A 470 -5.65 -12.85 -7.68
C THR A 470 -4.94 -12.68 -9.03
N PRO A 471 -5.42 -13.31 -10.12
CA PRO A 471 -4.85 -13.10 -11.45
C PRO A 471 -5.05 -11.65 -11.91
N ASN A 472 -4.15 -11.15 -12.76
CA ASN A 472 -4.26 -9.82 -13.33
C ASN A 472 -5.37 -9.77 -14.38
N VAL A 473 -6.59 -9.43 -13.94
CA VAL A 473 -7.78 -9.39 -14.79
C VAL A 473 -7.67 -8.35 -15.90
N PHE A 474 -6.86 -7.30 -15.75
CA PHE A 474 -6.71 -6.28 -16.79
C PHE A 474 -6.01 -6.81 -18.03
N LEU A 475 -5.05 -7.74 -17.85
CA LEU A 475 -4.45 -8.46 -18.96
C LEU A 475 -5.47 -9.39 -19.62
N TRP A 476 -6.39 -9.98 -18.84
CA TRP A 476 -7.49 -10.75 -19.40
C TRP A 476 -8.45 -9.87 -20.22
N PHE A 477 -8.84 -8.70 -19.72
CA PHE A 477 -9.65 -7.74 -20.47
C PHE A 477 -8.95 -7.26 -21.75
N ALA A 478 -7.63 -7.10 -21.74
CA ALA A 478 -6.87 -6.78 -22.95
C ALA A 478 -6.92 -7.91 -23.99
N VAL A 479 -6.82 -9.17 -23.54
CA VAL A 479 -7.02 -10.34 -24.41
C VAL A 479 -8.43 -10.37 -24.96
N VAL A 480 -9.46 -10.27 -24.11
CA VAL A 480 -10.88 -10.28 -24.52
C VAL A 480 -11.21 -9.13 -25.47
N GLY A 481 -10.75 -7.92 -25.18
CA GLY A 481 -11.00 -6.73 -25.98
C GLY A 481 -10.33 -6.75 -27.36
N GLY A 482 -9.22 -7.48 -27.51
CA GLY A 482 -8.57 -7.65 -28.82
C GLY A 482 -9.21 -8.72 -29.71
N VAL A 483 -10.02 -9.64 -29.18
CA VAL A 483 -10.68 -10.73 -29.94
C VAL A 483 -11.93 -10.25 -30.72
N GLY A 484 -12.19 -8.94 -30.81
CA GLY A 484 -13.43 -8.37 -31.34
C GLY A 484 -13.74 -8.63 -32.83
N SER A 485 -14.49 -9.70 -33.10
CA SER A 485 -15.59 -9.86 -34.09
C SER A 485 -16.12 -11.32 -34.08
N ALA A 486 -15.26 -12.30 -33.76
CA ALA A 486 -15.64 -13.72 -33.71
C ALA A 486 -16.34 -14.16 -32.41
N VAL A 487 -16.32 -13.32 -31.36
CA VAL A 487 -16.96 -13.58 -30.05
C VAL A 487 -18.08 -12.55 -29.76
N ALA A 488 -18.40 -11.70 -30.74
CA ALA A 488 -19.27 -10.53 -30.58
C ALA A 488 -20.71 -10.87 -30.13
N ASP A 489 -21.29 -11.98 -30.57
CA ASP A 489 -22.67 -12.33 -30.21
C ASP A 489 -22.80 -12.96 -28.80
N ALA A 490 -21.70 -13.47 -28.24
CA ALA A 490 -21.67 -14.09 -26.91
C ALA A 490 -20.92 -13.25 -25.85
N ALA A 491 -20.14 -12.23 -26.22
CA ALA A 491 -19.39 -11.40 -25.26
C ALA A 491 -20.19 -10.22 -24.68
N THR A 492 -21.35 -9.90 -25.27
CA THR A 492 -22.09 -8.66 -25.07
C THR A 492 -22.58 -8.46 -23.62
N LEU A 493 -23.09 -9.48 -22.91
CA LEU A 493 -23.58 -9.28 -21.54
C LEU A 493 -22.58 -9.67 -20.42
N LEU A 494 -21.58 -10.50 -20.69
CA LEU A 494 -20.71 -11.05 -19.63
C LEU A 494 -19.46 -10.26 -19.33
N ALA A 495 -18.88 -9.57 -20.32
CA ALA A 495 -17.73 -8.73 -20.08
C ALA A 495 -18.01 -7.68 -18.97
N PRO A 496 -19.18 -6.98 -18.97
CA PRO A 496 -19.51 -6.08 -17.88
C PRO A 496 -19.88 -6.81 -16.58
N ILE A 497 -20.55 -7.98 -16.63
CA ILE A 497 -20.86 -8.76 -15.42
C ILE A 497 -19.58 -9.27 -14.75
N THR A 498 -18.61 -9.72 -15.53
CA THR A 498 -17.32 -10.23 -15.04
C THR A 498 -16.46 -9.09 -14.48
N ALA A 499 -16.46 -7.94 -15.15
CA ALA A 499 -15.82 -6.73 -14.65
C ALA A 499 -16.47 -6.24 -13.35
N CYS A 500 -17.79 -6.14 -13.29
CA CYS A 500 -18.53 -5.80 -12.07
C CYS A 500 -18.29 -6.84 -10.96
N GLY A 501 -18.30 -8.13 -11.28
CA GLY A 501 -18.03 -9.21 -10.34
C GLY A 501 -16.62 -9.14 -9.76
N PHE A 502 -15.61 -8.84 -10.58
CA PHE A 502 -14.24 -8.61 -10.11
C PHE A 502 -14.15 -7.42 -9.15
N PHE A 503 -14.69 -6.26 -9.54
CA PHE A 503 -14.64 -5.05 -8.71
C PHE A 503 -15.49 -5.20 -7.43
N ALA A 504 -16.61 -5.92 -7.48
CA ALA A 504 -17.42 -6.26 -6.32
C ALA A 504 -16.72 -7.26 -5.40
N ALA A 505 -16.01 -8.26 -5.94
CA ALA A 505 -15.25 -9.22 -5.14
C ALA A 505 -14.18 -8.53 -4.28
N MET A 506 -13.51 -7.51 -4.81
CA MET A 506 -12.58 -6.69 -4.03
C MET A 506 -13.24 -6.05 -2.81
N PHE A 507 -14.45 -5.53 -2.97
CA PHE A 507 -15.23 -4.95 -1.87
C PHE A 507 -15.66 -6.00 -0.85
N VAL A 508 -16.17 -7.16 -1.30
CA VAL A 508 -16.60 -8.25 -0.42
C VAL A 508 -15.42 -8.80 0.40
N ASP A 509 -14.28 -9.07 -0.25
CA ASP A 509 -13.09 -9.58 0.41
C ASP A 509 -12.62 -8.60 1.51
N GLU A 510 -12.55 -7.31 1.20
CA GLU A 510 -12.23 -6.29 2.21
C GLU A 510 -13.22 -6.28 3.37
N ALA A 511 -14.52 -6.28 3.09
CA ALA A 511 -15.56 -6.23 4.12
C ALA A 511 -15.44 -7.41 5.10
N VAL A 512 -15.13 -8.62 4.60
CA VAL A 512 -14.91 -9.82 5.43
C VAL A 512 -13.67 -9.63 6.33
N ILE A 513 -12.57 -9.12 5.79
CA ILE A 513 -11.32 -8.92 6.52
C ILE A 513 -11.49 -7.87 7.60
N VAL A 514 -12.02 -6.69 7.23
CA VAL A 514 -12.27 -5.60 8.16
C VAL A 514 -13.20 -6.08 9.26
N ARG A 515 -14.28 -6.82 8.95
CA ARG A 515 -15.18 -7.39 9.98
C ARG A 515 -14.48 -8.37 10.92
N ARG A 516 -13.58 -9.22 10.42
CA ARG A 516 -12.80 -10.15 11.27
C ARG A 516 -11.81 -9.39 12.15
N PHE A 517 -11.09 -8.43 11.58
CA PHE A 517 -10.14 -7.58 12.30
C PHE A 517 -10.86 -6.75 13.37
N THR A 518 -11.97 -6.08 13.03
CA THR A 518 -12.79 -5.30 13.95
C THR A 518 -13.26 -6.14 15.13
N ARG A 519 -13.66 -7.40 14.92
CA ARG A 519 -14.03 -8.29 16.03
C ARG A 519 -12.89 -8.56 17.00
N ARG A 520 -11.69 -8.88 16.47
CA ARG A 520 -10.48 -9.09 17.29
C ARG A 520 -10.07 -7.83 18.04
N LEU A 521 -10.07 -6.70 17.34
CA LEU A 521 -9.71 -5.40 17.92
C LEU A 521 -10.69 -5.01 19.03
N ARG A 522 -12.01 -5.18 18.83
CA ARG A 522 -13.02 -4.91 19.87
C ARG A 522 -12.87 -5.80 21.08
N ALA A 523 -12.52 -7.08 20.89
CA ALA A 523 -12.22 -7.97 22.01
C ALA A 523 -11.01 -7.46 22.81
N ALA A 524 -9.90 -7.13 22.11
CA ALA A 524 -8.72 -6.56 22.77
C ALA A 524 -9.02 -5.22 23.47
N MET A 525 -9.88 -4.37 22.91
CA MET A 525 -10.30 -3.13 23.57
C MET A 525 -11.16 -3.38 24.82
N ALA A 526 -11.99 -4.43 24.81
CA ALA A 526 -12.81 -4.77 25.97
C ALA A 526 -11.97 -5.31 27.13
N ASP A 527 -10.91 -6.08 26.83
CA ASP A 527 -10.02 -6.67 27.83
C ASP A 527 -9.24 -5.63 28.65
N VAL A 528 -9.00 -4.44 28.07
CA VAL A 528 -8.22 -3.37 28.72
C VAL A 528 -9.11 -2.35 29.46
N GLY A 529 -10.44 -2.52 29.40
CA GLY A 529 -11.41 -1.58 29.97
C GLY A 529 -11.57 -0.28 29.17
N PRO A 530 -12.58 0.55 29.47
CA PRO A 530 -12.69 1.88 28.86
C PRO A 530 -11.45 2.70 29.22
N ALA A 531 -10.93 3.47 28.26
CA ALA A 531 -9.95 4.51 28.55
C ALA A 531 -10.55 5.40 29.65
N ALA A 532 -9.79 5.61 30.74
CA ALA A 532 -10.25 6.49 31.81
C ALA A 532 -10.65 7.85 31.18
N PRO A 533 -11.84 8.39 31.49
CA PRO A 533 -12.21 9.69 30.97
C PRO A 533 -11.14 10.69 31.41
N VAL A 534 -10.53 11.37 30.44
CA VAL A 534 -9.68 12.52 30.72
C VAL A 534 -10.56 13.51 31.45
N ALA A 535 -10.27 13.76 32.74
CA ALA A 535 -10.96 14.78 33.49
C ALA A 535 -10.90 16.07 32.67
N ALA A 536 -12.06 16.60 32.28
CA ALA A 536 -12.13 17.86 31.58
C ALA A 536 -11.46 18.92 32.45
N ALA A 537 -10.25 19.34 32.08
CA ALA A 537 -9.59 20.47 32.72
C ALA A 537 -10.45 21.70 32.43
N GLY A 538 -11.11 22.20 33.48
CA GLY A 538 -11.94 23.41 33.46
C GLY A 538 -11.12 24.69 33.33
#